data_AF-A0A936WRB6-F1
#
_entry.id   AF-A0A936WRB6-F1
#
_cell.length_a   1.000
_cell.length_b   1.000
_cell.length_c   1.000
_cell.angle_alpha   90.00
_cell.angle_beta   90.00
_cell.angle_gamma   90.00
#
_symmetry.space_group_name_H-M   'P 1'
#
loop_
_entity.id
_entity.type
_entity.pdbx_description
1 polymer ?
#
loop_
_entity_poly.entity_id
_entity_poly.type
_entity_poly.pdbx_seq_one_letter_code
_entity_poly.pdbx_strand_id
1 'polypeptide(L)'
;MCPYQESLNRLTEAEISTIIKESAAEVENVRNLLMEYFVNTPSISDKENFVKVNQALLIRLLDKLYSCRNSNVPEKVLNLYNQLGNHLQASLDFIEDFFGNYFDHNEKVPSPYLEITRNEIGKQLKKLTFVFNSSCVDKIMAKGIVQTIQQFICCKIENQYPMQTYLIISYCSMN
;
A
#
# COMPACT_ATOMS: atom_id res chain seq x y z
N MET A 1 21.65 2.91 -10.62
CA MET A 1 21.12 4.19 -11.13
C MET A 1 19.81 3.87 -11.84
N CYS A 2 18.70 4.56 -11.54
CA CYS A 2 17.42 4.26 -12.19
C CYS A 2 17.56 4.49 -13.71
N PRO A 3 17.25 3.49 -14.57
CA PRO A 3 17.51 3.60 -16.00
C PRO A 3 16.62 4.63 -16.71
N TYR A 4 15.56 5.11 -16.04
CA TYR A 4 14.57 6.03 -16.61
C TYR A 4 14.68 7.47 -16.08
N GLN A 5 15.65 7.77 -15.21
CA GLN A 5 15.74 9.03 -14.48
C GLN A 5 15.78 10.25 -15.43
N GLU A 6 16.58 10.21 -16.50
CA GLU A 6 16.69 11.31 -17.45
C GLU A 6 15.38 11.55 -18.22
N SER A 7 14.74 10.47 -18.67
CA SER A 7 13.47 10.55 -19.39
C SER A 7 12.35 11.10 -18.50
N LEU A 8 12.28 10.65 -17.24
CA LEU A 8 11.30 11.13 -16.27
C LEU A 8 11.45 12.63 -15.97
N ASN A 9 12.68 13.13 -15.89
CA ASN A 9 12.94 14.55 -15.63
C ASN A 9 12.49 15.44 -16.80
N ARG A 10 12.52 14.91 -18.03
CA ARG A 10 12.11 15.61 -19.25
C ARG A 10 10.60 15.70 -19.45
N LEU A 11 9.81 14.90 -18.73
CA LEU A 11 8.35 14.96 -18.83
C LEU A 11 7.83 16.34 -18.45
N THR A 12 6.94 16.87 -19.29
CA THR A 12 6.18 18.08 -19.02
C THR A 12 5.08 17.82 -17.99
N GLU A 13 4.56 18.89 -17.37
CA GLU A 13 3.44 18.73 -16.42
C GLU A 13 2.17 18.20 -17.09
N ALA A 14 1.94 18.54 -18.36
CA ALA A 14 0.82 18.02 -19.14
C ALA A 14 0.94 16.50 -19.34
N GLU A 15 2.12 16.01 -19.72
CA GLU A 15 2.37 14.57 -19.85
C GLU A 15 2.22 13.84 -18.52
N ILE A 16 2.75 14.41 -17.43
CA ILE A 16 2.58 13.84 -16.08
C ILE A 16 1.09 13.76 -15.71
N SER A 17 0.32 14.82 -15.97
CA SER A 17 -1.12 14.85 -15.70
C SER A 17 -1.88 13.79 -16.50
N THR A 18 -1.55 13.62 -17.78
CA THR A 18 -2.12 12.57 -18.63
C THR A 18 -1.82 11.18 -18.08
N ILE A 19 -0.55 10.89 -17.73
CA ILE A 19 -0.15 9.59 -17.15
C ILE A 19 -0.92 9.31 -15.86
N ILE A 20 -1.07 10.32 -14.99
CA ILE A 20 -1.83 10.17 -13.74
C ILE A 20 -3.30 9.83 -14.03
N LYS A 21 -3.93 10.52 -14.99
CA LYS A 21 -5.33 10.26 -15.37
C LYS A 21 -5.52 8.87 -15.97
N GLU A 22 -4.64 8.46 -16.88
CA GLU A 22 -4.67 7.13 -17.48
C GLU A 22 -4.48 6.05 -16.42
N SER A 23 -3.52 6.24 -15.52
CA SER A 23 -3.31 5.32 -14.40
C SER A 23 -4.52 5.24 -13.47
N ALA A 24 -5.23 6.35 -13.23
CA ALA A 24 -6.45 6.34 -12.42
C ALA A 24 -7.59 5.56 -13.09
N ALA A 25 -7.75 5.71 -14.41
CA ALA A 25 -8.73 4.93 -15.18
C ALA A 25 -8.40 3.42 -15.15
N GLU A 26 -7.11 3.09 -15.17
CA GLU A 26 -6.64 1.70 -15.14
C GLU A 26 -6.96 0.99 -13.82
N VAL A 27 -7.07 1.71 -12.70
CA VAL A 27 -7.52 1.13 -11.42
C VAL A 27 -8.90 0.50 -11.58
N GLU A 28 -9.83 1.20 -12.24
CA GLU A 28 -11.19 0.69 -12.44
C GLU A 28 -11.22 -0.46 -13.46
N ASN A 29 -10.39 -0.38 -14.50
CA ASN A 29 -10.24 -1.48 -15.47
C ASN A 29 -9.75 -2.75 -14.79
N VAL A 30 -8.70 -2.66 -13.98
CA VAL A 30 -8.15 -3.78 -13.20
C VAL A 30 -9.22 -4.36 -12.28
N ARG A 31 -9.98 -3.51 -11.56
CA ARG A 31 -11.08 -3.96 -10.72
C ARG A 31 -12.11 -4.78 -11.50
N ASN A 32 -12.56 -4.27 -12.63
CA ASN A 32 -13.56 -4.94 -13.46
C ASN A 32 -13.06 -6.29 -13.99
N LEU A 33 -11.81 -6.34 -14.46
CA LEU A 33 -11.19 -7.58 -14.95
C LEU A 33 -11.01 -8.62 -13.84
N LEU A 34 -10.61 -8.20 -12.64
CA LEU A 34 -10.49 -9.07 -11.47
C LEU A 34 -11.86 -9.69 -11.11
N MET A 35 -12.91 -8.88 -11.08
CA MET A 35 -14.28 -9.33 -10.80
C MET A 35 -14.82 -10.26 -11.88
N GLU A 36 -14.66 -9.89 -13.15
CA GLU A 36 -15.10 -10.71 -14.28
C GLU A 36 -14.44 -12.09 -14.25
N TYR A 37 -13.12 -12.13 -14.09
CA TYR A 37 -12.39 -13.39 -14.01
C TYR A 37 -12.83 -14.24 -12.81
N PHE A 38 -12.96 -13.62 -11.64
CA PHE A 38 -13.31 -14.32 -10.42
C PHE A 38 -14.73 -14.90 -10.44
N VAL A 39 -15.70 -14.19 -11.03
CA VAL A 39 -17.08 -14.67 -11.20
C VAL A 39 -17.12 -15.84 -12.19
N ASN A 40 -16.34 -15.77 -13.26
CA ASN A 40 -16.35 -16.77 -14.33
C ASN A 40 -15.47 -17.99 -14.05
N THR A 41 -14.63 -17.95 -13.02
CA THR A 41 -13.79 -19.08 -12.61
C THR A 41 -14.56 -19.98 -11.63
N PRO A 42 -14.82 -21.25 -11.93
CA PRO A 42 -15.60 -22.13 -11.05
C PRO A 42 -14.76 -22.77 -9.93
N SER A 43 -13.45 -22.94 -10.15
CA SER A 43 -12.54 -23.62 -9.21
C SER A 43 -12.04 -22.68 -8.11
N ILE A 44 -12.18 -23.10 -6.86
CA ILE A 44 -11.66 -22.39 -5.69
C ILE A 44 -10.12 -22.27 -5.76
N SER A 45 -9.43 -23.32 -6.19
CA SER A 45 -7.96 -23.31 -6.31
C SER A 45 -7.49 -22.33 -7.39
N ASP A 46 -8.25 -22.17 -8.46
CA ASP A 46 -7.89 -21.25 -9.55
C ASP A 46 -8.12 -19.80 -9.12
N LYS A 47 -9.18 -19.54 -8.35
CA LYS A 47 -9.43 -18.24 -7.70
C LYS A 47 -8.31 -17.86 -6.74
N GLU A 48 -7.87 -18.80 -5.91
CA GLU A 48 -6.77 -18.57 -4.97
C GLU A 48 -5.47 -18.23 -5.69
N ASN A 49 -5.08 -19.05 -6.66
CA ASN A 49 -3.88 -18.80 -7.46
C ASN A 49 -3.97 -17.47 -8.22
N PHE A 50 -5.13 -17.14 -8.76
CA PHE A 50 -5.35 -15.88 -9.46
C PHE A 50 -5.14 -14.67 -8.54
N VAL A 51 -5.73 -14.69 -7.34
CA VAL A 51 -5.58 -13.62 -6.35
C VAL A 51 -4.11 -13.46 -5.95
N LYS A 52 -3.43 -14.56 -5.64
CA LYS A 52 -2.01 -14.57 -5.25
C LYS A 52 -1.09 -14.01 -6.34
N VAL A 53 -1.27 -14.43 -7.59
CA VAL A 53 -0.47 -13.94 -8.72
C VAL A 53 -0.68 -12.45 -8.93
N ASN A 54 -1.93 -11.96 -8.89
CA ASN A 54 -2.22 -10.53 -9.05
C ASN A 54 -1.65 -9.69 -7.89
N GLN A 55 -1.77 -10.18 -6.65
CA GLN A 55 -1.15 -9.58 -5.47
C GLN A 55 0.37 -9.45 -5.66
N ALA A 56 1.06 -10.53 -6.01
CA ALA A 56 2.50 -10.54 -6.22
C ALA A 56 2.96 -9.59 -7.35
N LEU A 57 2.18 -9.51 -8.44
CA LEU A 57 2.47 -8.60 -9.54
C LEU A 57 2.33 -7.12 -9.15
N LEU A 58 1.26 -6.76 -8.43
CA LEU A 58 1.05 -5.40 -7.94
C LEU A 58 2.14 -4.99 -6.94
N ILE A 59 2.51 -5.90 -6.02
CA ILE A 59 3.64 -5.73 -5.10
C ILE A 59 4.94 -5.46 -5.86
N ARG A 60 5.24 -6.24 -6.89
CA ARG A 60 6.44 -6.08 -7.71
C ARG A 60 6.43 -4.77 -8.50
N LEU A 61 5.26 -4.30 -8.94
CA LEU A 61 5.12 -2.99 -9.60
C LEU A 61 5.40 -1.84 -8.64
N LEU A 62 4.87 -1.90 -7.41
CA LEU A 62 5.18 -0.95 -6.35
C LEU A 62 6.69 -0.95 -6.04
N ASP A 63 7.29 -2.11 -5.85
CA ASP A 63 8.74 -2.23 -5.61
C ASP A 63 9.55 -1.54 -6.72
N LYS A 64 9.20 -1.80 -7.99
CA LYS A 64 9.86 -1.15 -9.12
C LYS A 64 9.65 0.36 -9.12
N LEU A 65 8.42 0.83 -8.89
CA LEU A 65 8.08 2.25 -8.85
C LEU A 65 8.94 2.98 -7.82
N TYR A 66 9.07 2.42 -6.62
CA TYR A 66 9.82 3.03 -5.52
C TYR A 66 11.32 2.76 -5.57
N SER A 67 11.80 1.72 -6.28
CA SER A 67 13.24 1.48 -6.49
C SER A 67 13.95 2.64 -7.19
N CYS A 68 13.18 3.44 -7.95
CA CYS A 68 13.66 4.62 -8.67
C CYS A 68 13.40 5.95 -7.93
N ARG A 69 12.68 5.92 -6.81
CA ARG A 69 12.42 7.12 -5.99
C ARG A 69 13.66 7.41 -5.15
N ASN A 70 14.26 8.58 -5.36
CA ASN A 70 15.35 9.08 -4.54
C ASN A 70 15.12 10.54 -4.16
N SER A 71 15.86 11.05 -3.17
CA SER A 71 15.69 12.42 -2.65
C SER A 71 16.01 13.53 -3.66
N ASN A 72 16.60 13.18 -4.82
CA ASN A 72 17.09 14.12 -5.82
C ASN A 72 16.20 14.20 -7.07
N VAL A 73 14.99 13.62 -7.03
CA VAL A 73 14.02 13.77 -8.14
C VAL A 73 13.29 15.12 -8.04
N PRO A 74 12.95 15.75 -9.18
CA PRO A 74 12.10 16.94 -9.20
C PRO A 74 10.75 16.67 -8.52
N GLU A 75 10.18 17.68 -7.87
CA GLU A 75 8.89 17.56 -7.15
C GLU A 75 7.75 17.04 -8.03
N LYS A 76 7.68 17.47 -9.30
CA LYS A 76 6.70 16.96 -10.27
C LYS A 76 6.79 15.44 -10.47
N VAL A 77 8.01 14.90 -10.48
CA VAL A 77 8.27 13.46 -10.64
C VAL A 77 7.97 12.73 -9.33
N LEU A 78 8.25 13.36 -8.19
CA LEU A 78 7.84 12.84 -6.89
C LEU A 78 6.32 12.73 -6.77
N ASN A 79 5.59 13.74 -7.25
CA ASN A 79 4.13 13.71 -7.30
C ASN A 79 3.64 12.56 -8.20
N LEU A 80 4.23 12.38 -9.38
CA LEU A 80 3.92 11.24 -10.26
C LEU A 80 4.09 9.91 -9.52
N TYR A 81 5.24 9.69 -8.86
CA TYR A 81 5.46 8.47 -8.07
C TYR A 81 4.40 8.26 -6.99
N ASN A 82 4.04 9.32 -6.26
CA ASN A 82 3.03 9.22 -5.21
C ASN A 82 1.64 8.87 -5.78
N GLN A 83 1.22 9.48 -6.88
CA GLN A 83 -0.08 9.21 -7.49
C GLN A 83 -0.16 7.79 -8.06
N LEU A 84 0.87 7.36 -8.81
CA LEU A 84 0.96 5.98 -9.30
C LEU A 84 1.00 4.96 -8.16
N GLY A 85 1.71 5.28 -7.08
CA GLY A 85 1.76 4.46 -5.87
C GLY A 85 0.39 4.31 -5.24
N ASN A 86 -0.37 5.42 -5.11
CA ASN A 86 -1.73 5.40 -4.58
C ASN A 86 -2.69 4.57 -5.47
N HIS A 87 -2.55 4.63 -6.79
CA HIS A 87 -3.38 3.84 -7.71
C HIS A 87 -3.11 2.35 -7.59
N LEU A 88 -1.83 1.95 -7.53
CA LEU A 88 -1.46 0.54 -7.31
C LEU A 88 -1.90 0.05 -5.93
N GLN A 89 -1.79 0.90 -4.90
CA GLN A 89 -2.27 0.62 -3.56
C GLN A 89 -3.79 0.39 -3.56
N ALA A 90 -4.56 1.25 -4.21
CA ALA A 90 -6.02 1.10 -4.28
C ALA A 90 -6.45 -0.22 -4.94
N SER A 91 -5.68 -0.71 -5.93
CA SER A 91 -5.91 -2.03 -6.52
C SER A 91 -5.59 -3.18 -5.56
N LEU A 92 -4.54 -3.05 -4.73
CA LEU A 92 -4.22 -4.04 -3.69
C LEU A 92 -5.29 -4.06 -2.59
N ASP A 93 -5.69 -2.88 -2.11
CA ASP A 93 -6.73 -2.74 -1.08
C ASP A 93 -8.04 -3.39 -1.55
N PHE A 94 -8.40 -3.19 -2.83
CA PHE A 94 -9.56 -3.87 -3.41
C PHE A 94 -9.43 -5.39 -3.37
N ILE A 95 -8.25 -5.94 -3.70
CA ILE A 95 -8.03 -7.40 -3.66
C ILE A 95 -8.13 -7.90 -2.21
N GLU A 96 -7.57 -7.17 -1.25
CA GLU A 96 -7.65 -7.52 0.17
C GLU A 96 -9.11 -7.50 0.68
N ASP A 97 -9.87 -6.45 0.35
CA ASP A 97 -11.26 -6.27 0.78
C ASP A 97 -12.21 -7.32 0.17
N PHE A 98 -12.07 -7.61 -1.14
CA PHE A 98 -13.01 -8.49 -1.86
C PHE A 98 -12.57 -9.95 -1.90
N PHE A 99 -11.27 -10.20 -1.87
CA PHE A 99 -10.70 -11.54 -1.99
C PHE A 99 -9.87 -11.94 -0.78
N GLY A 100 -10.07 -11.32 0.39
CA GLY A 100 -9.33 -11.59 1.63
C GLY A 100 -9.21 -13.08 1.99
N ASN A 101 -10.24 -13.89 1.74
CA ASN A 101 -10.20 -15.35 1.98
C ASN A 101 -9.16 -16.11 1.13
N TYR A 102 -8.69 -15.50 0.06
CA TYR A 102 -7.71 -16.01 -0.89
C TYR A 102 -6.41 -15.20 -0.87
N PHE A 103 -6.39 -14.10 -0.13
CA PHE A 103 -5.27 -13.19 -0.03
C PHE A 103 -4.14 -13.87 0.75
N ASP A 104 -2.92 -13.83 0.20
CA ASP A 104 -1.79 -14.41 0.90
C ASP A 104 -1.25 -13.41 1.91
N HIS A 105 -1.71 -13.52 3.15
CA HIS A 105 -1.18 -12.76 4.29
C HIS A 105 0.28 -13.13 4.62
N ASN A 106 0.79 -14.22 4.04
CA ASN A 106 2.17 -14.66 4.18
C ASN A 106 3.07 -14.19 3.01
N GLU A 107 2.54 -13.47 2.01
CA GLU A 107 3.38 -12.90 0.96
C GLU A 107 4.27 -11.79 1.55
N LYS A 108 5.56 -11.76 1.17
CA LYS A 108 6.53 -10.76 1.65
C LYS A 108 6.00 -9.35 1.36
N VAL A 109 5.78 -8.55 2.40
CA VAL A 109 5.37 -7.16 2.23
C VAL A 109 6.53 -6.36 1.61
N PRO A 110 6.35 -5.74 0.43
CA PRO A 110 7.39 -4.89 -0.15
C PRO A 110 7.71 -3.71 0.79
N SER A 111 9.00 -3.44 1.01
CA SER A 111 9.45 -2.38 1.92
C SER A 111 8.83 -1.00 1.63
N PRO A 112 8.60 -0.60 0.35
CA PRO A 112 7.89 0.62 0.03
C PRO A 112 6.43 0.62 0.49
N TYR A 113 5.74 -0.51 0.45
CA TYR A 113 4.37 -0.64 0.97
C TYR A 113 4.36 -0.45 2.48
N LEU A 114 5.33 -1.03 3.22
CA LEU A 114 5.48 -0.73 4.64
C LEU A 114 5.73 0.76 4.89
N GLU A 115 6.48 1.46 4.03
CA GLU A 115 6.70 2.90 4.16
C GLU A 115 5.41 3.71 3.89
N ILE A 116 4.67 3.38 2.84
CA ILE A 116 3.38 4.01 2.48
C ILE A 116 2.36 3.78 3.59
N THR A 117 2.19 2.53 4.02
CA THR A 117 1.26 2.14 5.09
C THR A 117 1.65 2.80 6.42
N ARG A 118 2.95 2.86 6.78
CA ARG A 118 3.40 3.63 7.95
C ARG A 118 3.08 5.12 7.84
N ASN A 119 3.26 5.72 6.67
CA ASN A 119 2.93 7.12 6.43
C ASN A 119 1.42 7.36 6.58
N GLU A 120 0.58 6.47 6.05
CA GLU A 120 -0.88 6.58 6.13
C GLU A 120 -1.39 6.37 7.56
N ILE A 121 -0.92 5.32 8.26
CA ILE A 121 -1.18 5.11 9.69
C ILE A 121 -0.71 6.34 10.49
N GLY A 122 0.44 6.92 10.16
CA GLY A 122 0.92 8.15 10.77
C GLY A 122 0.00 9.35 10.57
N LYS A 123 -0.59 9.52 9.38
CA LYS A 123 -1.60 10.56 9.13
C LYS A 123 -2.89 10.30 9.91
N GLN A 124 -3.38 9.06 9.93
CA GLN A 124 -4.60 8.69 10.66
C GLN A 124 -4.41 8.84 12.17
N LEU A 125 -3.24 8.46 12.68
CA LEU A 125 -2.87 8.65 14.07
C LEU A 125 -2.85 10.12 14.49
N LYS A 126 -2.39 11.03 13.62
CA LYS A 126 -2.48 12.48 13.88
C LYS A 126 -3.93 12.94 14.03
N LYS A 127 -4.83 12.47 13.17
CA LYS A 127 -6.28 12.76 13.27
C LYS A 127 -6.85 12.17 14.56
N LEU A 128 -6.52 10.93 14.89
CA LEU A 128 -6.97 10.27 16.11
C LEU A 128 -6.48 10.99 17.37
N THR A 129 -5.22 11.44 17.38
CA THR A 129 -4.66 12.24 18.48
C THR A 129 -5.41 13.56 18.65
N PHE A 130 -5.77 14.23 17.55
CA PHE A 130 -6.59 15.44 17.59
C PHE A 130 -7.99 15.18 18.17
N VAL A 131 -8.64 14.08 17.79
CA VAL A 131 -9.93 13.67 18.34
C VAL A 131 -9.82 13.37 19.84
N PHE A 132 -8.80 12.64 20.27
CA PHE A 132 -8.58 12.36 21.70
C PHE A 132 -8.31 13.61 22.53
N ASN A 133 -7.63 14.61 21.95
CA ASN A 133 -7.40 15.89 22.63
C ASN A 133 -8.64 16.79 22.71
N SER A 134 -9.64 16.57 21.84
CA SER A 134 -10.88 17.38 21.76
C SER A 134 -12.11 16.71 22.40
N SER A 135 -11.99 15.45 22.82
CA SER A 135 -13.08 14.65 23.39
C SER A 135 -12.87 14.39 24.88
N CYS A 136 -13.91 13.93 25.57
CA CYS A 136 -13.87 13.53 26.99
C CYS A 136 -13.27 12.12 27.17
N VAL A 137 -12.31 11.73 26.32
CA VAL A 137 -11.66 10.43 26.37
C VAL A 137 -10.60 10.43 27.47
N ASP A 138 -10.52 9.33 28.22
CA ASP A 138 -9.52 9.16 29.27
C ASP A 138 -8.10 9.36 28.70
N LYS A 139 -7.36 10.29 29.30
CA LYS A 139 -6.05 10.73 28.80
C LYS A 139 -5.00 9.62 28.86
N ILE A 140 -5.13 8.67 29.80
CA ILE A 140 -4.20 7.56 29.97
C ILE A 140 -4.43 6.54 28.85
N MET A 141 -5.70 6.21 28.59
CA MET A 141 -6.08 5.31 27.50
C MET A 141 -5.71 5.88 26.12
N ALA A 142 -6.02 7.16 25.87
CA ALA A 142 -5.66 7.83 24.63
C ALA A 142 -4.14 7.84 24.40
N LYS A 143 -3.36 8.12 25.45
CA LYS A 143 -1.90 8.09 25.40
C LYS A 143 -1.37 6.68 25.13
N GLY A 144 -1.93 5.64 25.76
CA GLY A 144 -1.55 4.25 25.52
C GLY A 144 -1.74 3.84 24.06
N ILE A 145 -2.93 4.09 23.51
CA ILE A 145 -3.24 3.79 22.10
C ILE A 145 -2.29 4.52 21.14
N VAL A 146 -2.09 5.83 21.37
CA VAL A 146 -1.21 6.63 20.52
C VAL A 146 0.22 6.11 20.56
N GLN A 147 0.75 5.80 21.76
CA GLN A 147 2.11 5.32 21.92
C GLN A 147 2.33 3.95 21.28
N THR A 148 1.38 3.01 21.42
CA THR A 148 1.46 1.69 20.79
C THR A 148 1.51 1.80 19.27
N ILE A 149 0.64 2.63 18.68
CA ILE A 149 0.63 2.84 17.22
C ILE A 149 1.90 3.58 16.76
N GLN A 150 2.41 4.55 17.53
CA GLN A 150 3.68 5.22 17.24
C GLN A 150 4.87 4.25 17.23
N GLN A 151 4.92 3.31 18.17
CA GLN A 151 5.96 2.28 18.20
C GLN A 151 5.91 1.41 16.93
N PHE A 152 4.72 1.00 16.49
CA PHE A 152 4.56 0.25 15.24
C PHE A 152 5.06 1.04 14.01
N ILE A 153 4.81 2.35 13.97
CA ILE A 153 5.28 3.23 12.89
C ILE A 153 6.81 3.43 12.93
N CYS A 154 7.37 3.69 14.13
CA CYS A 154 8.76 4.13 14.30
C CYS A 154 9.78 2.98 14.36
N CYS A 155 9.38 1.77 14.77
CA CYS A 155 10.29 0.64 14.79
C CYS A 155 10.64 0.23 13.34
N LYS A 156 11.88 0.52 12.93
CA LYS A 156 12.55 -0.28 11.90
C LYS A 156 12.58 -1.69 12.45
N ILE A 157 12.09 -2.66 11.68
CA ILE A 157 12.32 -4.08 11.99
C ILE A 157 13.83 -4.27 11.83
N GLU A 158 14.57 -4.13 12.93
CA GLU A 158 15.97 -4.50 12.97
C GLU A 158 16.03 -6.01 12.84
N ASN A 159 16.54 -6.46 11.69
CA ASN A 159 16.77 -7.87 11.42
C ASN A 159 17.72 -8.44 12.47
N GLN A 160 17.17 -9.16 13.44
CA GLN A 160 17.85 -10.31 14.01
C GLN A 160 17.00 -11.54 13.65
N TYR A 161 17.54 -12.32 12.71
CA TYR A 161 16.99 -13.51 12.03
C TYR A 161 16.11 -13.26 10.80
N PRO A 162 16.27 -14.07 9.73
CA PRO A 162 15.52 -13.93 8.48
C PRO A 162 14.10 -14.50 8.69
N MET A 163 13.28 -13.78 9.44
CA MET A 163 11.84 -14.03 9.49
C MET A 163 11.20 -13.20 8.39
N GLN A 164 10.63 -13.90 7.41
CA GLN A 164 9.70 -13.32 6.44
C GLN A 164 8.69 -12.44 7.19
N THR A 165 8.66 -11.15 6.86
CA THR A 165 7.70 -10.21 7.42
C THR A 165 6.32 -10.54 6.86
N TYR A 166 5.62 -11.44 7.54
CA TYR A 166 4.23 -11.78 7.28
C TYR A 166 3.30 -10.68 7.83
N LEU A 167 2.15 -10.46 7.18
CA LEU A 167 1.06 -9.63 7.70
C LEU A 167 0.50 -10.30 8.96
N ILE A 168 1.00 -9.93 10.14
CA ILE A 168 0.22 -10.12 11.37
C ILE A 168 -0.73 -8.93 11.48
N ILE A 169 -1.82 -8.97 10.72
CA ILE A 169 -3.07 -8.33 11.13
C ILE A 169 -3.95 -9.47 11.67
N SER A 170 -3.56 -10.01 12.83
CA SER A 170 -4.48 -10.84 13.59
C SER A 170 -5.60 -9.94 14.09
N TYR A 171 -6.80 -10.16 13.54
CA TYR A 171 -8.04 -9.71 14.13
C TYR A 171 -8.03 -9.99 15.63
N CYS A 172 -8.39 -8.98 16.42
CA CYS A 172 -8.94 -9.17 17.75
C CYS A 172 -10.23 -10.00 17.62
N SER A 173 -10.12 -11.31 17.65
CA SER A 173 -11.18 -12.19 18.14
C SER A 173 -10.87 -12.53 19.59
N MET A 174 -11.33 -11.67 20.49
CA MET A 174 -11.53 -12.03 21.89
C MET A 174 -12.94 -12.61 22.03
N ASN A 175 -13.01 -13.91 22.31
CA ASN A 175 -13.90 -14.40 23.36
C ASN A 175 -13.16 -14.26 24.69
#